data_AF-A0A1G2BQ74-F1
#
_entry.id   AF-A0A1G2BQ74-F1
#
_cell.length_a   1.000
_cell.length_b   1.000
_cell.length_c   1.000
_cell.angle_alpha   90.00
_cell.angle_beta   90.00
_cell.angle_gamma   90.00
#
_symmetry.space_group_name_H-M   'P 1'
#
loop_
_entity.id
_entity.type
_entity.pdbx_description
1 polymer ?
#
loop_
_entity_poly.entity_id
_entity_poly.type
_entity_poly.pdbx_seq_one_letter_code
_entity_poly.pdbx_strand_id
1 'polypeptide(L)'
;MMRSLLQSKIVLLLLCIVALIAGFRLSTEISRRMSIDREISDIQRRTAELRSERNSLSQMISKLSTDSFIESEARDKLNRVREGERVVVINPATAGDSQLQHLPQTFVQDWWRYFFDSK
;
A
#
# COMPACT_ATOMS: atom_id res chain seq x y z
N MET A 1 -6.56 28.99 -67.37
CA MET A 1 -5.31 28.30 -67.75
C MET A 1 -4.89 27.20 -66.76
N MET A 2 -5.00 27.36 -65.44
CA MET A 2 -4.59 26.32 -64.45
C MET A 2 -5.36 24.98 -64.54
N ARG A 3 -6.60 24.96 -65.05
CA ARG A 3 -7.41 23.73 -65.14
C ARG A 3 -6.97 22.76 -66.24
N SER A 4 -6.36 23.23 -67.33
CA SER A 4 -5.93 22.36 -68.43
C SER A 4 -4.63 21.58 -68.11
N LEU A 5 -3.79 22.11 -67.22
CA LEU A 5 -2.60 21.41 -66.72
C LEU A 5 -3.00 20.23 -65.82
N LEU A 6 -4.01 20.40 -64.98
CA LEU A 6 -4.54 19.36 -64.08
C LEU A 6 -5.37 18.27 -64.79
N GLN A 7 -5.84 18.52 -66.03
CA GLN A 7 -6.60 17.56 -66.82
C GLN A 7 -5.74 16.61 -67.67
N SER A 8 -4.42 16.84 -67.72
CA SER A 8 -3.54 15.95 -68.46
C SER A 8 -3.31 14.67 -67.65
N LYS A 9 -3.58 13.51 -68.24
CA LYS A 9 -3.43 12.19 -67.60
C LYS A 9 -2.05 12.01 -66.96
N ILE A 10 -1.01 12.63 -67.54
CA ILE A 10 0.37 12.64 -67.03
C ILE A 10 0.51 13.43 -65.71
N VAL A 11 -0.11 14.60 -65.60
CA VAL A 11 -0.01 15.43 -64.38
C VAL A 11 -0.75 14.76 -63.23
N LEU A 12 -1.90 14.13 -63.53
CA LEU A 12 -2.66 13.38 -62.54
C LEU A 12 -1.90 12.13 -62.06
N LEU A 13 -1.19 11.44 -62.97
CA LEU A 13 -0.34 10.29 -62.62
C LEU A 13 0.86 10.72 -61.77
N LEU A 14 1.52 11.83 -62.12
CA LEU A 14 2.63 12.39 -61.35
C LEU A 14 2.17 12.83 -59.94
N LEU A 15 1.02 13.48 -59.84
CA LEU A 15 0.43 13.87 -58.55
C LEU A 15 0.07 12.65 -57.70
N CYS A 16 -0.44 11.58 -58.31
CA CYS A 16 -0.73 10.32 -57.64
C CYS A 16 0.55 9.66 -57.09
N ILE A 17 1.64 9.65 -57.86
CA ILE A 17 2.94 9.15 -57.40
C ILE A 17 3.44 9.97 -56.21
N VAL A 18 3.38 11.30 -56.28
CA VAL A 18 3.79 12.18 -55.17
C VAL A 18 2.93 11.93 -53.92
N ALA A 19 1.62 11.78 -54.09
CA ALA A 19 0.70 11.49 -52.99
C ALA A 19 0.98 10.11 -52.36
N LEU A 20 1.31 9.09 -53.15
CA LEU A 20 1.69 7.77 -52.66
C LEU A 20 3.00 7.82 -51.86
N ILE A 21 4.02 8.52 -52.35
CA ILE A 21 5.30 8.68 -51.65
C ILE A 21 5.08 9.44 -50.33
N ALA A 22 4.33 10.54 -50.35
CA ALA A 22 3.99 11.30 -49.16
C ALA A 22 3.21 10.43 -48.16
N GLY A 23 2.17 9.73 -48.60
CA GLY A 23 1.37 8.84 -47.77
C GLY A 23 2.21 7.74 -47.11
N PHE A 24 3.15 7.15 -47.84
CA PHE A 24 4.05 6.11 -47.31
C PHE A 24 5.00 6.67 -46.24
N ARG A 25 5.55 7.87 -46.45
CA ARG A 25 6.41 8.56 -45.48
C ARG A 25 5.64 8.97 -44.22
N LEU A 26 4.41 9.45 -44.36
CA LEU A 26 3.58 9.80 -43.21
C LEU A 26 3.17 8.57 -42.40
N SER A 27 2.78 7.48 -43.06
CA SER A 27 2.37 6.24 -42.40
C SER A 27 3.49 5.68 -41.52
N THR A 28 4.71 5.60 -42.06
CA THR A 28 5.88 5.11 -41.32
C THR A 28 6.26 6.00 -40.13
N GLU A 29 6.16 7.32 -40.28
CA GLU A 29 6.43 8.28 -39.22
C GLU A 29 5.38 8.20 -38.08
N ILE A 30 4.10 8.02 -38.42
CA ILE A 30 3.02 7.86 -37.42
C ILE A 30 3.23 6.58 -36.61
N SER A 31 3.54 5.45 -37.26
CA SER A 31 3.83 4.20 -36.55
C SER A 31 5.01 4.34 -35.61
N ARG A 32 6.06 5.07 -36.01
CA ARG A 32 7.24 5.33 -35.19
C ARG A 32 6.94 6.23 -33.99
N ARG A 33 6.09 7.24 -34.16
CA ARG A 33 5.62 8.09 -33.05
C ARG A 33 4.83 7.28 -32.03
N MET A 34 3.90 6.45 -32.50
CA MET A 34 3.12 5.57 -31.61
C MET A 34 3.99 4.59 -30.82
N SER A 35 5.05 4.03 -31.40
CA SER A 35 5.96 3.15 -30.65
C SER A 35 6.73 3.90 -29.57
N ILE A 36 7.20 5.11 -29.88
CA ILE A 36 7.92 5.96 -28.92
C ILE A 36 7.01 6.36 -27.76
N ASP A 37 5.78 6.79 -28.04
CA ASP A 37 4.82 7.19 -27.01
C ASP A 37 4.47 6.02 -26.08
N ARG A 38 4.34 4.81 -26.63
CA ARG A 38 4.14 3.60 -25.83
C ARG A 38 5.32 3.31 -24.93
N GLU A 39 6.55 3.43 -25.45
CA GLU A 39 7.77 3.21 -24.68
C GLU A 39 7.91 4.24 -23.56
N ILE A 40 7.63 5.51 -23.83
CA ILE A 40 7.59 6.58 -22.82
C ILE A 40 6.56 6.24 -21.73
N SER A 41 5.35 5.84 -22.12
CA SER A 41 4.30 5.46 -21.17
C SER A 41 4.72 4.28 -20.30
N ASP A 42 5.41 3.28 -20.87
CA ASP A 42 5.86 2.10 -20.11
C ASP A 42 6.96 2.48 -19.11
N ILE A 43 7.93 3.28 -19.53
CA ILE A 43 9.01 3.81 -18.67
C ILE A 43 8.42 4.65 -17.52
N GLN A 44 7.44 5.50 -17.82
CA GLN A 44 6.75 6.30 -16.80
C GLN A 44 6.01 5.42 -15.80
N ARG A 45 5.31 4.39 -16.28
CA ARG A 45 4.58 3.43 -15.43
C ARG A 45 5.53 2.69 -14.49
N ARG A 46 6.63 2.14 -15.02
CA ARG A 46 7.67 1.48 -14.22
C ARG A 46 8.26 2.43 -13.17
N THR A 47 8.53 3.67 -13.54
CA THR A 47 9.06 4.67 -12.60
C THR A 47 8.07 4.96 -11.46
N ALA A 48 6.78 5.02 -11.76
CA ALA A 48 5.73 5.20 -10.76
C ALA A 48 5.62 3.99 -9.83
N GLU A 49 5.65 2.77 -10.38
CA GLU A 49 5.66 1.51 -9.62
C GLU A 49 6.87 1.45 -8.67
N LEU A 50 8.08 1.68 -9.16
CA LEU A 50 9.30 1.70 -8.33
C LEU A 50 9.26 2.78 -7.23
N ARG A 51 8.71 3.96 -7.52
CA ARG A 51 8.56 5.01 -6.50
C ARG A 51 7.57 4.60 -5.41
N SER A 52 6.47 3.96 -5.79
CA SER A 52 5.47 3.44 -4.84
C SER A 52 6.10 2.37 -3.94
N GLU A 53 6.86 1.44 -4.52
CA GLU A 53 7.56 0.39 -3.79
C GLU A 53 8.62 0.95 -2.84
N ARG A 54 9.40 1.93 -3.29
CA ARG A 54 10.34 2.63 -2.40
C ARG A 54 9.62 3.28 -1.22
N ASN A 55 8.50 3.94 -1.45
CA ASN A 55 7.74 4.61 -0.40
C ASN A 55 7.15 3.61 0.61
N SER A 56 6.61 2.48 0.14
CA SER A 56 6.08 1.44 1.04
C SER A 56 7.19 0.81 1.88
N LEU A 57 8.35 0.55 1.26
CA LEU A 57 9.52 0.03 1.96
C LEU A 57 10.06 1.03 2.99
N SER A 58 10.10 2.31 2.65
CA SER A 58 10.48 3.37 3.58
C SER A 58 9.49 3.50 4.74
N GLN A 59 8.19 3.33 4.51
CA GLN A 59 7.20 3.31 5.60
C GLN A 59 7.39 2.10 6.52
N MET A 60 7.68 0.92 5.96
CA MET A 60 7.97 -0.27 6.77
C MET A 60 9.22 -0.07 7.61
N ILE A 61 10.30 0.45 7.03
CA ILE A 61 11.53 0.79 7.77
C ILE A 61 11.21 1.78 8.89
N SER A 62 10.44 2.84 8.58
CA SER A 62 10.05 3.82 9.60
C SER A 62 9.26 3.18 10.74
N LYS A 63 8.31 2.28 10.45
CA LYS A 63 7.53 1.57 11.48
C LYS A 63 8.40 0.66 12.35
N LEU A 64 9.38 -0.01 11.77
CA LEU A 64 10.33 -0.87 12.48
C LEU A 64 11.33 -0.04 13.31
N SER A 65 11.63 1.18 12.87
CA SER A 65 12.57 2.09 13.54
C SER A 65 11.91 2.93 14.63
N THR A 66 10.57 2.90 14.76
CA THR A 66 9.87 3.59 15.83
C THR A 66 10.09 2.85 17.16
N ASP A 67 10.39 3.60 18.22
CA ASP A 67 10.57 3.08 19.59
C ASP A 67 9.42 2.18 20.05
N SER A 68 8.20 2.36 19.53
CA SER A 68 7.05 1.50 19.81
C SER A 68 7.23 0.04 19.38
N PHE A 69 7.94 -0.22 18.27
CA PHE A 69 8.21 -1.58 17.80
C PHE A 69 9.35 -2.22 18.59
N ILE A 70 10.37 -1.43 18.95
CA ILE A 70 11.45 -1.88 19.85
C ILE A 70 10.87 -2.21 21.23
N GLU A 71 9.94 -1.41 21.74
CA GLU A 71 9.33 -1.65 23.04
C GLU A 71 8.36 -2.86 23.02
N SER A 72 7.63 -3.10 21.91
CA SER A 72 6.82 -4.32 21.78
C SER A 72 7.69 -5.59 21.69
N GLU A 73 8.74 -5.58 20.85
CA GLU A 73 9.67 -6.72 20.76
C GLU A 73 10.43 -6.94 22.09
N ALA A 74 10.78 -5.88 22.83
CA ALA A 74 11.39 -6.01 24.15
C ALA A 74 10.43 -6.58 25.20
N ARG A 75 9.13 -6.23 25.15
CA ARG A 75 8.12 -6.85 26.02
C ARG A 75 7.95 -8.33 25.70
N ASP A 76 7.89 -8.68 24.42
CA ASP A 76 7.64 -10.05 23.96
C ASP A 76 8.86 -10.98 24.14
N LYS A 77 10.08 -10.49 23.89
CA LYS A 77 11.30 -11.32 23.96
C LYS A 77 12.03 -11.25 25.29
N LEU A 78 11.99 -10.12 25.99
CA LEU A 78 12.78 -9.91 27.21
C LEU A 78 11.92 -9.89 28.47
N ASN A 79 10.59 -10.06 28.36
CA ASN A 79 9.63 -9.90 29.46
C ASN A 79 9.90 -8.56 30.21
N ARG A 80 10.41 -7.56 29.48
CA ARG A 80 10.93 -6.31 30.05
C ARG A 80 9.74 -5.44 30.43
N VAL A 81 9.74 -5.06 31.69
CA VAL A 81 8.76 -4.22 32.35
C VAL A 81 9.40 -2.86 32.59
N ARG A 82 8.65 -1.77 32.38
CA ARG A 82 9.18 -0.39 32.51
C ARG A 82 9.77 -0.15 33.89
N GLU A 83 10.74 0.76 34.00
CA GLU A 83 11.21 1.24 35.31
C GLU A 83 10.03 1.86 36.08
N GLY A 84 9.47 1.11 37.03
CA GLY A 84 8.30 1.50 37.84
C GLY A 84 7.10 0.54 37.78
N GLU A 85 7.11 -0.49 36.93
CA GLU A 85 6.00 -1.44 36.82
C GLU A 85 6.33 -2.75 37.60
N ARG A 86 5.40 -3.20 38.47
CA ARG A 86 5.61 -4.36 39.36
C ARG A 86 5.21 -5.66 38.65
N VAL A 87 6.20 -6.52 38.39
CA VAL A 87 5.97 -7.89 37.88
C VAL A 87 5.52 -8.79 39.02
N VAL A 88 4.30 -9.32 38.95
CA VAL A 88 3.82 -10.38 39.86
C VAL A 88 4.00 -11.72 39.15
N VAL A 89 5.05 -12.44 39.51
CA VAL A 89 5.26 -13.82 39.05
C VAL A 89 4.48 -14.75 39.97
N ILE A 90 3.36 -15.30 39.49
CA ILE A 90 2.62 -16.33 40.21
C ILE A 90 3.31 -17.67 39.93
N ASN A 91 4.08 -18.16 40.91
CA ASN A 91 4.70 -19.47 40.85
C ASN A 91 3.72 -20.52 41.43
N PRO A 92 3.26 -21.52 40.66
CA PRO A 92 2.36 -22.56 41.18
C PRO A 92 3.07 -23.55 42.13
N ALA A 93 4.39 -23.47 42.31
CA ALA A 93 5.17 -24.40 43.12
C ALA A 93 5.41 -23.95 44.58
N THR A 94 4.65 -22.98 45.09
CA THR A 94 4.52 -22.76 46.53
C THR A 94 3.04 -22.79 46.89
N ALA A 95 2.46 -23.98 46.76
CA ALA A 95 1.31 -24.37 47.56
C ALA A 95 1.79 -24.48 49.03
N GLY A 96 1.89 -23.33 49.68
CA GLY A 96 2.34 -23.19 51.05
C GLY A 96 1.75 -21.91 51.63
N ASP A 97 0.57 -22.06 52.22
CA ASP A 97 -0.04 -21.19 53.22
C ASP A 97 0.02 -19.68 52.95
N SER A 98 -0.86 -19.22 52.07
CA SER A 98 -1.41 -17.88 52.18
C SER A 98 -2.92 -18.02 52.29
N GLN A 99 -3.42 -17.77 53.51
CA GLN A 99 -4.82 -17.80 53.88
C GLN A 99 -5.67 -17.15 52.78
N LEU A 100 -6.42 -17.96 52.03
CA LEU A 100 -7.60 -17.50 51.32
C LEU A 100 -8.59 -17.06 52.39
N GLN A 101 -8.49 -15.77 52.71
CA GLN A 101 -9.41 -15.06 53.56
C GLN A 101 -10.81 -15.24 52.95
N HIS A 102 -11.58 -16.11 53.59
CA HIS A 102 -13.03 -16.28 53.50
C HIS A 102 -13.71 -15.16 52.72
N LEU A 103 -13.89 -15.35 51.41
CA LEU A 103 -14.86 -14.54 50.68
C LEU A 103 -16.23 -14.86 51.29
N PRO A 104 -16.95 -13.89 51.86
CA PRO A 104 -18.29 -14.15 52.35
C PRO A 104 -19.14 -14.59 51.15
N GLN A 105 -19.75 -15.77 51.30
CA GLN A 105 -20.68 -16.41 50.34
C GLN A 105 -21.90 -15.55 49.95
N THR A 106 -22.01 -14.33 50.49
CA THR A 106 -23.14 -13.40 50.29
C THR A 106 -22.93 -12.42 49.13
N PHE A 107 -21.72 -12.32 48.55
CA PHE A 107 -21.42 -11.27 47.56
C PHE A 107 -22.35 -11.29 46.34
N VAL A 108 -22.76 -12.47 45.89
CA VAL A 108 -23.68 -12.64 44.76
C VAL A 108 -25.13 -12.29 45.15
N GLN A 109 -25.53 -12.57 46.39
CA GLN A 109 -26.87 -12.25 46.89
C GLN A 109 -27.03 -10.74 47.11
N ASP A 110 -25.99 -10.07 47.60
CA ASP A 110 -25.99 -8.62 47.81
C ASP A 110 -26.09 -7.85 46.49
N TRP A 111 -25.39 -8.33 45.45
CA TRP A 111 -25.47 -7.77 44.10
C TRP A 111 -26.85 -7.95 43.46
N TRP A 112 -27.47 -9.11 43.66
CA TRP A 112 -28.79 -9.41 43.11
C TRP A 112 -29.87 -8.52 43.73
N ARG A 113 -29.83 -8.31 45.06
CA ARG A 113 -30.79 -7.44 45.73
C ARG A 113 -30.66 -5.99 45.27
N TYR A 114 -29.44 -5.47 45.09
CA TYR A 114 -29.23 -4.10 44.62
C TYR A 114 -29.83 -3.85 43.22
N PHE A 115 -29.72 -4.83 42.32
CA PHE A 115 -30.19 -4.67 40.94
C PHE A 115 -31.68 -4.95 40.72
N PHE A 116 -32.29 -5.82 41.54
CA PHE A 116 -33.64 -6.32 41.28
C PHE A 116 -34.69 -5.99 42.34
N ASP A 117 -34.27 -5.49 43.53
CA ASP A 117 -35.18 -5.15 44.64
C ASP A 117 -35.35 -3.64 44.83
N SER A 118 -34.69 -2.81 44.02
CA SER A 118 -34.91 -1.36 44.01
C SER A 118 -36.15 -1.00 43.18
N LYS A 119 -37.32 -1.02 43.82
CA LYS A 119 -38.54 -0.40 43.31
C LYS A 119 -39.17 0.51 44.36
#